data_AF-A0A671U7D5-F1
#
_entry.id   AF-A0A671U7D5-F1
#
_cell.length_a   1.000
_cell.length_b   1.000
_cell.length_c   1.000
_cell.angle_alpha   90.00
_cell.angle_beta   90.00
_cell.angle_gamma   90.00
#
_symmetry.space_group_name_H-M   'P 1'
#
loop_
_entity.id
_entity.type
_entity.pdbx_description
1 polymer ?
#
loop_
_entity_poly.entity_id
_entity_poly.type
_entity_poly.pdbx_seq_one_letter_code
_entity_poly.pdbx_strand_id
1 'polypeptide(L)'
;MTALNLISVNARGLNIPHKRTSVLEYLRKKNIDFAMIQESHLLCKDAGRLANRIYHPIATSSAATKSKGVMVLCKRKLKFDVIGSWVDDAGRIAIAKIRMDGKNIALISAYAPNVFDVAFYELLTKSLLDLTGFHVVLGADFNAVWDSSMDRTGGIESRDQRLASEALRQWATDTGMVDIWRMLNPSLKDFSFYSGRHSNEASV
;
A
#
# COMPACT_ATOMS: atom_id res chain seq x y z
N MET A 1 -18.90 14.58 -9.37
CA MET A 1 -17.65 14.11 -8.73
C MET A 1 -16.74 13.60 -9.82
N THR A 2 -15.51 14.08 -9.86
CA THR A 2 -14.50 13.55 -10.79
C THR A 2 -14.02 12.21 -10.23
N ALA A 3 -13.99 11.17 -11.07
CA ALA A 3 -13.42 9.88 -10.66
C ALA A 3 -11.94 10.05 -10.33
N LEU A 4 -11.50 9.47 -9.21
CA LEU A 4 -10.09 9.41 -8.81
C LEU A 4 -9.47 8.08 -9.27
N ASN A 5 -8.30 8.15 -9.88
CA ASN A 5 -7.52 6.96 -10.23
C ASN A 5 -6.46 6.70 -9.16
N LEU A 6 -6.55 5.54 -8.50
CA LEU A 6 -5.62 5.14 -7.45
C LEU A 6 -4.89 3.86 -7.86
N ILE A 7 -3.68 3.68 -7.30
CA ILE A 7 -2.90 2.44 -7.46
C ILE A 7 -2.14 2.12 -6.18
N SER A 8 -2.03 0.84 -5.86
CA SER A 8 -1.05 0.31 -4.90
C SER A 8 0.03 -0.45 -5.67
N VAL A 9 1.31 -0.24 -5.35
CA VAL A 9 2.41 -0.95 -6.01
C VAL A 9 3.62 -1.13 -5.10
N ASN A 10 4.03 -2.38 -4.90
CA ASN A 10 5.31 -2.70 -4.32
C ASN A 10 6.42 -2.41 -5.35
N ALA A 11 7.24 -1.39 -5.06
CA ALA A 11 8.26 -0.92 -5.99
C ALA A 11 9.55 -1.76 -5.96
N ARG A 12 9.78 -2.61 -4.94
CA ARG A 12 11.03 -3.40 -4.76
C ARG A 12 12.30 -2.57 -4.90
N GLY A 13 12.35 -1.43 -4.23
CA GLY A 13 13.46 -0.50 -4.17
C GLY A 13 13.48 0.57 -5.27
N LEU A 14 13.70 1.82 -4.87
CA LEU A 14 13.71 3.02 -5.71
C LEU A 14 15.02 3.83 -5.63
N ASN A 15 16.09 3.21 -5.13
CA ASN A 15 17.41 3.86 -5.04
C ASN A 15 17.99 4.24 -6.42
N ILE A 16 17.65 3.48 -7.47
CA ILE A 16 18.16 3.69 -8.84
C ILE A 16 17.36 4.80 -9.55
N PRO A 17 17.99 5.88 -10.06
CA PRO A 17 17.30 6.98 -10.76
C PRO A 17 16.42 6.54 -11.92
N HIS A 18 16.93 5.66 -12.80
CA HIS A 18 16.17 5.15 -13.94
C HIS A 18 14.84 4.52 -13.50
N LYS A 19 14.86 3.70 -12.45
CA LYS A 19 13.64 3.04 -11.93
C LYS A 19 12.63 4.05 -11.38
N ARG A 20 13.08 5.10 -10.68
CA ARG A 20 12.21 6.20 -10.25
C ARG A 20 11.52 6.87 -11.43
N THR A 21 12.28 7.18 -12.48
CA THR A 21 11.72 7.77 -13.71
C THR A 21 10.68 6.84 -14.34
N SER A 22 10.97 5.54 -14.47
CA SER A 22 10.03 4.57 -15.03
C SER A 22 8.73 4.47 -14.23
N VAL A 23 8.81 4.44 -12.89
CA VAL A 23 7.62 4.44 -12.02
C VAL A 23 6.79 5.71 -12.22
N LEU A 24 7.43 6.88 -12.18
CA LEU A 24 6.71 8.16 -12.34
C LEU A 24 6.09 8.30 -13.74
N GLU A 25 6.76 7.82 -14.79
CA GLU A 25 6.22 7.78 -16.15
C GLU A 25 5.06 6.79 -16.28
N TYR A 26 5.12 5.65 -15.61
CA TYR A 26 4.01 4.69 -15.57
C TYR A 26 2.76 5.32 -14.91
N LEU A 27 2.92 5.95 -13.74
CA LEU A 27 1.84 6.67 -13.06
C LEU A 27 1.23 7.75 -13.96
N ARG A 28 2.08 8.52 -14.65
CA ARG A 28 1.65 9.56 -15.60
C ARG A 28 0.83 8.98 -16.74
N LYS A 29 1.31 7.92 -17.39
CA LYS A 29 0.62 7.28 -18.53
C LYS A 29 -0.73 6.68 -18.13
N LYS A 30 -0.84 6.16 -16.90
CA LYS A 30 -2.08 5.62 -16.33
C LYS A 30 -2.98 6.70 -15.72
N ASN A 31 -2.59 7.97 -15.80
CA ASN A 31 -3.34 9.10 -15.24
C ASN A 31 -3.69 8.91 -13.75
N ILE A 32 -2.74 8.37 -12.97
CA ILE A 32 -2.93 8.13 -11.54
C ILE A 32 -2.97 9.46 -10.79
N ASP A 33 -3.92 9.60 -9.88
CA ASP A 33 -4.08 10.75 -9.00
C ASP A 33 -3.38 10.54 -7.66
N PHE A 34 -3.53 9.36 -7.05
CA PHE A 34 -2.82 8.95 -5.84
C PHE A 34 -2.20 7.56 -6.01
N ALA A 35 -0.97 7.38 -5.50
CA ALA A 35 -0.26 6.11 -5.53
C ALA A 35 0.24 5.74 -4.14
N MET A 36 -0.07 4.52 -3.69
CA MET A 36 0.46 3.89 -2.49
C MET A 36 1.64 3.02 -2.90
N ILE A 37 2.84 3.38 -2.46
CA ILE A 37 4.08 2.71 -2.88
C ILE A 37 4.70 1.98 -1.69
N GLN A 38 4.90 0.68 -1.81
CA GLN A 38 5.62 -0.15 -0.84
C GLN A 38 7.05 -0.44 -1.29
N GLU A 39 7.90 -0.89 -0.35
CA GLU A 39 9.33 -1.17 -0.58
C GLU A 39 10.08 -0.07 -1.35
N SER A 40 9.90 1.19 -1.00
CA SER A 40 10.66 2.27 -1.66
C SER A 40 12.17 2.15 -1.41
N HIS A 41 12.58 1.63 -0.24
CA HIS A 41 13.97 1.52 0.22
C HIS A 41 14.75 2.84 0.20
N LEU A 42 14.03 3.97 0.17
CA LEU A 42 14.62 5.28 0.30
C LEU A 42 14.80 5.57 1.79
N LEU A 43 15.85 6.31 2.13
CA LEU A 43 15.97 6.90 3.45
C LEU A 43 15.05 8.12 3.52
N CYS A 44 14.65 8.52 4.74
CA CYS A 44 13.80 9.71 4.93
C CYS A 44 14.36 10.96 4.22
N LYS A 45 15.67 11.21 4.34
CA LYS A 45 16.36 12.32 3.64
C LYS A 45 16.32 12.24 2.11
N ASP A 46 16.08 11.06 1.56
CA ASP A 46 16.06 10.77 0.12
C ASP A 46 14.62 10.64 -0.43
N ALA A 47 13.58 10.72 0.41
CA ALA A 47 12.18 10.58 0.00
C ALA A 47 11.79 11.58 -1.11
N GLY A 48 12.30 12.82 -1.02
CA GLY A 48 12.08 13.86 -2.03
C GLY A 48 12.61 13.52 -3.43
N ARG A 49 13.47 12.49 -3.56
CA ARG A 49 13.97 12.01 -4.86
C ARG A 49 12.89 11.31 -5.69
N LEU A 50 11.77 10.91 -5.07
CA LEU A 50 10.58 10.42 -5.78
C LEU A 50 9.54 11.53 -5.98
N ALA A 51 10.01 12.68 -6.46
CA ALA A 51 9.17 13.78 -6.90
C ALA A 51 9.64 14.28 -8.27
N ASN A 52 8.72 14.79 -9.07
CA ASN A 52 9.02 15.48 -10.33
C ASN A 52 7.99 16.62 -10.54
N ARG A 53 7.91 17.20 -11.74
CA ARG A 53 6.92 18.24 -12.06
C ARG A 53 5.44 17.79 -12.02
N ILE A 54 5.18 16.50 -11.91
CA ILE A 54 3.84 15.89 -12.01
C ILE A 54 3.42 15.27 -10.67
N TYR A 55 4.33 14.60 -9.97
CA TYR A 55 4.04 13.89 -8.73
C TYR A 55 4.94 14.36 -7.60
N HIS A 56 4.44 14.20 -6.36
CA HIS A 56 5.22 14.39 -5.15
C HIS A 56 4.67 13.52 -4.00
N PRO A 57 5.51 13.14 -3.04
CA PRO A 57 5.06 12.47 -1.83
C PRO A 57 4.31 13.45 -0.93
N ILE A 58 3.24 12.97 -0.29
CA ILE A 58 2.45 13.68 0.74
C ILE A 58 2.47 12.98 2.10
N ALA A 59 2.92 11.72 2.14
CA ALA A 59 3.30 11.01 3.36
C ALA A 59 4.43 10.03 3.01
N THR A 60 5.43 9.89 3.89
CA THR A 60 6.53 8.93 3.67
C THR A 60 7.04 8.40 5.00
N SER A 61 6.99 7.08 5.14
CA SER A 61 7.65 6.36 6.21
C SER A 61 8.88 5.65 5.65
N SER A 62 10.01 5.69 6.35
CA SER A 62 11.26 5.07 5.92
C SER A 62 11.94 4.43 7.12
N ALA A 63 12.42 3.20 6.97
CA ALA A 63 13.27 2.60 7.99
C ALA A 63 14.63 3.31 8.07
N ALA A 64 15.33 3.11 9.20
CA ALA A 64 16.69 3.61 9.38
C ALA A 64 17.69 3.07 8.32
N THR A 65 17.39 1.92 7.73
CA THR A 65 18.16 1.29 6.65
C THR A 65 17.35 1.24 5.36
N LYS A 66 18.02 1.04 4.23
CA LYS A 66 17.43 0.93 2.88
C LYS A 66 16.75 -0.43 2.64
N SER A 67 15.96 -0.89 3.60
CA SER A 67 15.32 -2.22 3.60
C SER A 67 13.81 -2.17 3.53
N LYS A 68 13.20 -1.04 3.88
CA LYS A 68 11.75 -0.83 3.93
C LYS A 68 11.44 0.62 3.54
N GLY A 69 10.16 0.95 3.47
CA GLY A 69 9.70 2.32 3.31
C GLY A 69 8.46 2.35 2.46
N VAL A 70 7.43 3.03 2.95
CA VAL A 70 6.14 3.20 2.29
C VAL A 70 5.85 4.68 2.09
N MET A 71 5.05 5.01 1.08
CA MET A 71 4.72 6.40 0.79
C MET A 71 3.40 6.54 0.04
N VAL A 72 2.77 7.69 0.25
CA VAL A 72 1.63 8.14 -0.54
C VAL A 72 2.12 9.25 -1.47
N LEU A 73 2.06 8.99 -2.77
CA LEU A 73 2.34 9.97 -3.82
C LEU A 73 1.04 10.56 -4.34
N CYS A 74 1.07 11.83 -4.72
CA CYS A 74 -0.06 12.48 -5.36
C CYS A 74 0.36 13.32 -6.58
N LYS A 75 -0.58 13.43 -7.50
CA LYS A 75 -0.48 14.28 -8.69
C LYS A 75 -0.60 15.75 -8.29
N ARG A 76 0.43 16.54 -8.60
CA ARG A 76 0.57 17.95 -8.20
C ARG A 76 -0.55 18.87 -8.66
N LYS A 77 -1.16 18.59 -9.81
CA LYS A 77 -2.25 19.42 -10.37
C LYS A 77 -3.62 19.09 -9.77
N LEU A 78 -3.73 18.03 -8.98
CA LEU A 78 -4.97 17.66 -8.33
C LEU A 78 -5.26 18.67 -7.21
N LYS A 79 -6.50 19.14 -7.14
CA LYS A 79 -6.94 20.11 -6.12
C LYS A 79 -7.53 19.37 -4.93
N PHE A 80 -6.90 19.50 -3.77
CA PHE A 80 -7.34 18.98 -2.49
C PHE A 80 -6.58 19.73 -1.39
N ASP A 81 -7.09 19.70 -0.16
CA ASP A 81 -6.38 20.24 1.01
C ASP A 81 -5.67 19.12 1.76
N VAL A 82 -4.44 19.34 2.18
CA VAL A 82 -3.75 18.43 3.12
C VAL A 82 -4.18 18.80 4.53
N ILE A 83 -4.84 17.87 5.22
CA ILE A 83 -5.27 18.03 6.62
C ILE A 83 -4.14 17.63 7.57
N GLY A 84 -3.37 16.61 7.20
CA GLY A 84 -2.24 16.13 7.99
C GLY A 84 -1.68 14.81 7.47
N SER A 85 -0.70 14.27 8.18
CA SER A 85 -0.15 12.94 7.90
C SER A 85 0.27 12.26 9.20
N TRP A 86 0.38 10.94 9.16
CA TRP A 86 0.96 10.13 10.22
C TRP A 86 1.78 9.01 9.58
N VAL A 87 2.91 8.67 10.20
CA VAL A 87 3.84 7.64 9.72
C VAL A 87 4.37 6.86 10.92
N ASP A 88 4.70 5.59 10.70
CA ASP A 88 5.48 4.83 11.67
C ASP A 88 6.99 5.09 11.51
N ASP A 89 7.79 4.70 12.50
CA ASP A 89 9.26 4.80 12.42
C ASP A 89 9.91 3.57 11.74
N ALA A 90 9.14 2.50 11.53
CA ALA A 90 9.65 1.24 11.00
C ALA A 90 9.61 1.13 9.47
N GLY A 91 9.09 2.14 8.76
CA GLY A 91 9.02 2.12 7.31
C GLY A 91 7.85 1.29 6.75
N ARG A 92 6.77 1.07 7.53
CA ARG A 92 5.69 0.14 7.17
C ARG A 92 4.34 0.78 6.96
N ILE A 93 4.03 1.92 7.56
CA ILE A 93 2.72 2.58 7.41
C ILE A 93 2.92 4.07 7.18
N ALA A 94 2.30 4.60 6.12
CA ALA A 94 2.20 6.03 5.86
C ALA A 94 0.76 6.40 5.55
N ILE A 95 0.24 7.42 6.25
CA ILE A 95 -1.13 7.90 6.14
C ILE A 95 -1.09 9.37 5.74
N ALA A 96 -1.76 9.71 4.63
CA ALA A 96 -2.06 11.07 4.26
C ALA A 96 -3.54 11.35 4.50
N LYS A 97 -3.86 12.38 5.29
CA LYS A 97 -5.22 12.86 5.55
C LYS A 97 -5.47 14.08 4.65
N ILE A 98 -6.45 13.98 3.75
CA ILE A 98 -6.79 15.04 2.79
C ILE A 98 -8.26 15.41 2.87
N ARG A 99 -8.60 16.62 2.38
CA ARG A 99 -9.98 17.04 2.09
C ARG A 99 -10.15 17.25 0.61
N MET A 100 -11.15 16.61 0.02
CA MET A 100 -11.49 16.78 -1.39
C MET A 100 -13.00 16.75 -1.56
N ASP A 101 -13.56 17.73 -2.28
CA ASP A 101 -15.01 17.88 -2.52
C ASP A 101 -15.85 17.78 -1.23
N GLY A 102 -15.39 18.42 -0.15
CA GLY A 102 -16.05 18.43 1.16
C GLY A 102 -15.91 17.12 1.96
N LYS A 103 -15.20 16.12 1.46
CA LYS A 103 -15.00 14.82 2.11
C LYS A 103 -13.60 14.71 2.69
N ASN A 104 -13.51 14.20 3.93
CA ASN A 104 -12.24 13.82 4.53
C ASN A 104 -11.86 12.42 4.03
N ILE A 105 -10.68 12.28 3.43
CA ILE A 105 -10.18 11.01 2.87
C ILE A 105 -8.82 10.70 3.50
N ALA A 106 -8.64 9.47 3.96
CA ALA A 106 -7.37 8.97 4.46
C ALA A 106 -6.80 7.97 3.44
N LEU A 107 -5.65 8.31 2.87
CA LEU A 107 -4.90 7.47 1.94
C LEU A 107 -3.79 6.78 2.71
N ILE A 108 -3.79 5.45 2.73
CA ILE A 108 -2.85 4.66 3.53
C ILE A 108 -2.02 3.78 2.61
N SER A 109 -0.69 3.88 2.73
CA SER A 109 0.24 2.91 2.17
C SER A 109 0.77 2.03 3.28
N ALA A 110 0.59 0.72 3.19
CA ALA A 110 1.05 -0.24 4.20
C ALA A 110 1.91 -1.37 3.62
N TYR A 111 2.88 -1.86 4.38
CA TYR A 111 3.72 -2.99 4.02
C TYR A 111 3.90 -3.91 5.23
N ALA A 112 3.23 -5.06 5.19
CA ALA A 112 3.34 -6.06 6.24
C ALA A 112 4.68 -6.81 6.13
N PRO A 113 5.24 -7.29 7.25
CA PRO A 113 6.47 -8.08 7.22
C PRO A 113 6.26 -9.45 6.56
N ASN A 114 7.32 -9.97 5.93
CA ASN A 114 7.34 -11.32 5.35
C ASN A 114 7.17 -12.44 6.39
N VAL A 115 7.59 -12.20 7.64
CA VAL A 115 7.37 -13.10 8.77
C VAL A 115 6.20 -12.55 9.55
N PHE A 116 5.22 -13.41 9.86
CA PHE A 116 4.01 -13.00 10.56
C PHE A 116 4.34 -12.28 11.87
N ASP A 117 3.66 -11.14 12.07
CA ASP A 117 3.90 -10.21 13.16
C ASP A 117 2.57 -9.56 13.57
N VAL A 118 1.99 -10.03 14.67
CA VAL A 118 0.69 -9.55 15.16
C VAL A 118 0.70 -8.05 15.48
N ALA A 119 1.85 -7.52 15.93
CA ALA A 119 2.00 -6.12 16.31
C ALA A 119 1.80 -5.16 15.11
N PHE A 120 2.03 -5.63 13.88
CA PHE A 120 1.73 -4.84 12.68
C PHE A 120 0.22 -4.59 12.54
N TYR A 121 -0.61 -5.60 12.74
CA TYR A 121 -2.07 -5.48 12.64
C TYR A 121 -2.63 -4.66 13.80
N GLU A 122 -2.10 -4.83 15.01
CA GLU A 122 -2.45 -4.00 16.18
C GLU A 122 -2.14 -2.51 15.93
N LEU A 123 -0.96 -2.22 15.40
CA LEU A 123 -0.57 -0.85 15.03
C LEU A 123 -1.48 -0.28 13.96
N LEU A 124 -1.76 -1.07 12.90
CA LEU A 124 -2.65 -0.64 11.81
C LEU A 124 -4.06 -0.34 12.33
N THR A 125 -4.62 -1.21 13.18
CA THR A 125 -5.92 -0.98 13.84
C THR A 125 -5.90 0.30 14.67
N LYS A 126 -4.87 0.51 15.50
CA LYS A 126 -4.74 1.74 16.29
C LYS A 126 -4.71 2.98 15.41
N SER A 127 -3.97 2.93 14.30
CA SER A 127 -3.91 4.05 13.35
C SER A 127 -5.25 4.35 12.67
N LEU A 128 -6.13 3.35 12.50
CA LEU A 128 -7.47 3.54 11.95
C LEU A 128 -8.44 4.22 12.93
N LEU A 129 -8.27 4.06 14.24
CA LEU A 129 -9.12 4.71 15.25
C LEU A 129 -9.06 6.25 15.12
N ASP A 130 -7.89 6.79 14.79
CA ASP A 130 -7.64 8.22 14.55
C ASP A 130 -8.20 8.74 13.21
N LEU A 131 -8.89 7.88 12.46
CA LEU A 131 -9.52 8.17 11.17
C LEU A 131 -11.05 8.11 11.24
N THR A 132 -11.62 8.18 12.43
CA THR A 132 -13.07 8.30 12.62
C THR A 132 -13.62 9.46 11.78
N GLY A 133 -14.62 9.19 10.92
CA GLY A 133 -15.21 10.17 10.01
C GLY A 133 -14.44 10.42 8.71
N PHE A 134 -13.38 9.66 8.42
CA PHE A 134 -12.69 9.66 7.13
C PHE A 134 -13.20 8.52 6.23
N HIS A 135 -13.22 8.77 4.92
CA HIS A 135 -13.23 7.69 3.94
C HIS A 135 -11.81 7.12 3.83
N VAL A 136 -11.63 5.85 4.16
CA VAL A 136 -10.31 5.22 4.15
C VAL A 136 -10.10 4.49 2.83
N VAL A 137 -8.95 4.74 2.20
CA VAL A 137 -8.44 3.92 1.10
C VAL A 137 -7.05 3.40 1.47
N LEU A 138 -6.93 2.08 1.54
CA LEU A 138 -5.71 1.39 1.89
C LEU A 138 -5.13 0.69 0.65
N GLY A 139 -3.92 1.08 0.27
CA GLY A 139 -3.08 0.31 -0.64
C GLY A 139 -1.99 -0.38 0.17
N ALA A 140 -2.02 -1.71 0.17
CA ALA A 140 -1.08 -2.49 0.96
C ALA A 140 -0.38 -3.54 0.11
N ASP A 141 0.73 -4.04 0.63
CA ASP A 141 1.22 -5.39 0.38
C ASP A 141 1.25 -6.08 1.74
N PHE A 142 0.30 -7.00 1.95
CA PHE A 142 0.12 -7.67 3.23
C PHE A 142 1.00 -8.92 3.38
N ASN A 143 1.76 -9.32 2.35
CA ASN A 143 2.43 -10.63 2.32
C ASN A 143 1.49 -11.79 2.75
N ALA A 144 0.18 -11.62 2.52
CA ALA A 144 -0.90 -12.48 2.96
C ALA A 144 -1.92 -12.58 1.84
N VAL A 145 -2.63 -13.70 1.74
CA VAL A 145 -3.62 -13.91 0.67
C VAL A 145 -5.02 -13.91 1.25
N TRP A 146 -5.99 -13.35 0.52
CA TRP A 146 -7.36 -13.25 1.01
C TRP A 146 -8.02 -14.65 1.08
N ASP A 147 -8.01 -15.36 -0.05
CA ASP A 147 -8.45 -16.76 -0.17
C ASP A 147 -7.33 -17.62 -0.77
N SER A 148 -6.72 -18.50 0.02
CA SER A 148 -5.61 -19.35 -0.43
C SER A 148 -5.93 -20.20 -1.67
N SER A 149 -7.20 -20.55 -1.93
CA SER A 149 -7.61 -21.38 -3.08
C SER A 149 -7.74 -20.57 -4.38
N MET A 150 -7.99 -19.26 -4.26
CA MET A 150 -8.23 -18.35 -5.37
C MET A 150 -7.05 -17.42 -5.64
N ASP A 151 -6.37 -16.99 -4.59
CA ASP A 151 -5.33 -15.96 -4.59
C ASP A 151 -3.91 -16.55 -4.55
N ARG A 152 -3.77 -17.86 -4.68
CA ARG A 152 -2.45 -18.50 -4.75
C ARG A 152 -2.43 -19.73 -5.63
N THR A 153 -1.29 -19.96 -6.28
CA THR A 153 -0.95 -21.22 -6.93
C THR A 153 0.19 -21.93 -6.20
N GLY A 154 0.26 -23.26 -6.33
CA GLY A 154 1.33 -24.09 -5.78
C GLY A 154 0.93 -24.94 -4.57
N GLY A 155 1.96 -25.48 -3.90
CA GLY A 155 1.82 -26.45 -2.82
C GLY A 155 1.44 -25.85 -1.45
N ILE A 156 1.54 -26.71 -0.43
CA ILE A 156 1.12 -26.45 0.97
C ILE A 156 1.63 -25.10 1.48
N GLU A 157 0.75 -24.34 2.12
CA GLU A 157 1.08 -23.05 2.74
C GLU A 157 1.99 -23.22 3.96
N SER A 158 2.93 -22.28 4.13
CA SER A 158 3.73 -22.24 5.36
C SER A 158 2.85 -21.82 6.53
N ARG A 159 3.27 -22.16 7.75
CA ARG A 159 2.58 -21.74 8.98
C ARG A 159 2.42 -20.22 9.04
N ASP A 160 3.48 -19.47 8.71
CA ASP A 160 3.46 -18.00 8.76
C ASP A 160 2.50 -17.42 7.71
N GLN A 161 2.45 -17.98 6.51
CA GLN A 161 1.50 -17.54 5.48
C GLN A 161 0.05 -17.73 5.94
N ARG A 162 -0.25 -18.89 6.54
CA ARG A 162 -1.59 -19.18 7.06
C ARG A 162 -1.99 -18.18 8.14
N LEU A 163 -1.11 -17.98 9.13
CA LEU A 163 -1.35 -17.03 10.22
C LEU A 163 -1.53 -15.60 9.70
N ALA A 164 -0.71 -15.16 8.74
CA ALA A 164 -0.84 -13.83 8.14
C ALA A 164 -2.17 -13.66 7.40
N SER A 165 -2.62 -14.69 6.67
CA SER A 165 -3.88 -14.67 5.92
C SER A 165 -5.10 -14.73 6.85
N GLU A 166 -5.04 -15.50 7.94
CA GLU A 166 -6.06 -15.50 8.99
C GLU A 166 -6.14 -14.15 9.69
N ALA A 167 -5.00 -13.57 10.06
CA ALA A 167 -4.95 -12.25 10.69
C ALA A 167 -5.46 -11.15 9.77
N LEU A 168 -5.16 -11.18 8.46
CA LEU A 168 -5.70 -10.23 7.49
C LEU A 168 -7.23 -10.28 7.44
N ARG A 169 -7.81 -11.48 7.36
CA ARG A 169 -9.27 -11.66 7.32
C ARG A 169 -9.94 -11.22 8.63
N GLN A 170 -9.33 -11.56 9.77
CA GLN A 170 -9.85 -11.14 11.07
C GLN A 170 -9.77 -9.62 11.22
N TRP A 171 -8.62 -9.02 10.91
CA TRP A 171 -8.43 -7.57 10.93
C TRP A 171 -9.43 -6.85 10.02
N ALA A 172 -9.67 -7.35 8.82
CA ALA A 172 -10.64 -6.76 7.91
C ALA A 172 -12.07 -6.85 8.45
N THR A 173 -12.42 -7.99 9.07
CA THR A 173 -13.72 -8.18 9.74
C THR A 173 -13.89 -7.19 10.89
N ASP A 174 -12.89 -7.07 11.76
CA ASP A 174 -12.94 -6.22 12.96
C ASP A 174 -13.00 -4.72 12.62
N THR A 175 -12.40 -4.33 11.48
CA THR A 175 -12.34 -2.93 11.03
C THR A 175 -13.44 -2.56 10.03
N GLY A 176 -14.19 -3.55 9.53
CA GLY A 176 -15.16 -3.36 8.45
C GLY A 176 -14.53 -3.05 7.09
N MET A 177 -13.22 -3.29 6.93
CA MET A 177 -12.53 -3.12 5.66
C MET A 177 -12.91 -4.24 4.68
N VAL A 178 -12.98 -3.90 3.41
CA VAL A 178 -13.37 -4.83 2.34
C VAL A 178 -12.31 -4.86 1.25
N ASP A 179 -12.09 -6.04 0.68
CA ASP A 179 -11.29 -6.20 -0.54
C ASP A 179 -12.13 -5.81 -1.76
N ILE A 180 -11.88 -4.60 -2.27
CA ILE A 180 -12.57 -4.05 -3.45
C ILE A 180 -12.33 -4.92 -4.70
N TRP A 181 -11.12 -5.47 -4.87
CA TRP A 181 -10.82 -6.26 -6.06
C TRP A 181 -11.61 -7.58 -6.05
N ARG A 182 -11.63 -8.28 -4.91
CA ARG A 182 -12.39 -9.53 -4.76
C ARG A 182 -13.90 -9.30 -4.83
N MET A 183 -14.42 -8.17 -4.33
CA MET A 183 -15.84 -7.81 -4.48
C MET A 183 -16.26 -7.65 -5.94
N LEU A 184 -15.40 -7.04 -6.76
CA LEU A 184 -15.66 -6.80 -8.18
C LEU A 184 -15.37 -8.04 -9.05
N ASN A 185 -14.48 -8.92 -8.59
CA ASN A 185 -13.98 -10.08 -9.32
C ASN A 185 -14.09 -11.37 -8.47
N PRO A 186 -15.31 -11.77 -8.06
CA PRO A 186 -15.48 -12.83 -7.05
C PRO A 186 -14.92 -14.19 -7.47
N SER A 187 -14.96 -14.51 -8.76
CA SER A 187 -14.53 -15.81 -9.30
C SER A 187 -13.27 -15.76 -10.17
N LEU A 188 -12.71 -14.58 -10.43
CA LEU A 188 -11.50 -14.47 -11.25
C LEU A 188 -10.26 -14.80 -10.42
N LYS A 189 -9.31 -15.49 -11.04
CA LYS A 189 -7.96 -15.71 -10.51
C LYS A 189 -7.02 -14.77 -11.27
N ASP A 190 -6.40 -13.86 -10.54
CA ASP A 190 -5.38 -12.95 -11.03
C ASP A 190 -4.39 -12.72 -9.87
N PHE A 191 -3.15 -12.37 -10.18
CA PHE A 191 -2.06 -12.40 -9.21
C PHE A 191 -1.19 -11.14 -9.29
N SER A 192 -0.71 -10.66 -8.14
CA SER A 192 0.15 -9.47 -8.03
C SER A 192 1.62 -9.80 -7.78
N PHE A 193 1.94 -11.07 -7.48
CA PHE A 193 3.28 -11.55 -7.15
C PHE A 193 3.61 -12.88 -7.83
N TYR A 194 4.87 -13.03 -8.26
CA TYR A 194 5.45 -14.29 -8.76
C TYR A 194 6.74 -14.64 -8.01
N SER A 195 6.82 -15.88 -7.51
CA SER A 195 8.01 -16.46 -6.90
C SER A 195 8.73 -17.38 -7.89
N GLY A 196 9.83 -16.90 -8.48
CA GLY A 196 10.63 -17.73 -9.39
C GLY A 196 11.33 -18.93 -8.72
N ARG A 197 11.48 -18.93 -7.39
CA ARG A 197 12.08 -20.06 -6.64
C ARG A 197 11.13 -21.24 -6.52
N HIS A 198 9.83 -20.96 -6.45
CA HIS A 198 8.80 -21.99 -6.23
C HIS A 198 7.86 -22.13 -7.42
N SER A 199 8.04 -21.32 -8.48
CA SER A 199 7.15 -21.22 -9.64
C SER A 199 5.69 -21.02 -9.26
N ASN A 200 5.45 -20.19 -8.24
CA ASN A 200 4.13 -19.92 -7.67
C ASN A 200 3.74 -18.45 -7.83
N GLU A 201 2.44 -18.21 -7.95
CA GLU A 201 1.83 -16.89 -8.05
C GLU A 201 0.93 -16.62 -6.85
N ALA A 202 0.81 -15.35 -6.44
CA ALA A 202 -0.07 -14.94 -5.36
C ALA A 202 -0.68 -13.55 -5.60
N SER A 203 -1.91 -13.35 -5.16
CA SER A 203 -2.57 -12.05 -5.02
C SER A 203 -2.50 -11.63 -3.56
N VAL A 204 -1.77 -10.55 -3.31
CA VAL A 204 -1.48 -9.97 -1.98
C VAL A 204 -1.93 -8.52 -1.91
#